data_AF-A0A367JP27-F1
#
_entry.id   AF-A0A367JP27-F1
#
_cell.length_a   1.000
_cell.length_b   1.000
_cell.length_c   1.000
_cell.angle_alpha   90.00
_cell.angle_beta   90.00
_cell.angle_gamma   90.00
#
_symmetry.space_group_name_H-M   'P 1'
#
loop_
_entity.id
_entity.type
_entity.pdbx_description
1 polymer ?
#
loop_
_entity_poly.entity_id
_entity_poly.type
_entity_poly.pdbx_seq_one_letter_code
_entity_poly.pdbx_strand_id
1 'polypeptide(L)' 'MGAVRRYPYPKEVWAPAGGWWTRPSNWKSNTAVAAIGMAVTLGSLPTTQALDSLYVGN' A
#
# COMPACT_ATOMS: atom_id res chain seq x y z
N MET A 1 -15.35 9.35 7.94
CA MET A 1 -15.46 8.75 6.59
C MET A 1 -16.91 8.34 6.32
N GLY A 2 -17.61 9.13 5.50
CA GLY A 2 -18.89 8.78 4.82
C GLY A 2 -20.20 9.08 5.58
N ALA A 3 -20.72 10.30 5.44
CA ALA A 3 -22.04 10.74 5.96
C ALA A 3 -23.15 10.66 4.88
N VAL A 4 -23.19 9.56 4.13
CA VAL A 4 -24.23 9.31 3.11
C VAL A 4 -24.83 7.94 3.34
N ARG A 5 -26.16 7.85 3.31
CA ARG A 5 -26.91 6.60 3.57
C ARG A 5 -26.46 5.54 2.56
N ARG A 6 -26.25 4.30 3.01
CA ARG A 6 -25.91 3.20 2.11
C ARG A 6 -27.12 2.86 1.24
N TYR A 7 -26.88 2.62 -0.05
CA TYR A 7 -27.88 2.18 -1.01
C TYR A 7 -27.60 0.74 -1.43
N PRO A 8 -28.60 -0.01 -1.95
CA PRO A 8 -28.37 -1.34 -2.50
C PRO A 8 -27.32 -1.29 -3.62
N TYR A 9 -26.41 -2.26 -3.61
CA TYR A 9 -25.34 -2.40 -4.59
C TYR A 9 -25.14 -3.90 -4.90
N PRO A 10 -24.67 -4.25 -6.11
CA PRO A 10 -24.38 -5.63 -6.47
C PRO A 10 -23.17 -6.15 -5.68
N LYS A 11 -23.31 -7.34 -5.07
CA LYS A 11 -22.27 -7.90 -4.16
C LYS A 11 -21.24 -8.74 -4.90
N GLU A 12 -21.57 -9.14 -6.12
CA GLU A 12 -20.81 -10.07 -6.95
C GLU A 12 -19.74 -9.35 -7.78
N VAL A 13 -19.81 -8.02 -7.85
CA VAL A 13 -18.86 -7.19 -8.61
C VAL A 13 -17.58 -7.05 -7.81
N TRP A 14 -16.48 -7.55 -8.37
CA TRP A 14 -15.15 -7.37 -7.83
C TRP A 14 -14.44 -6.20 -8.52
N ALA A 15 -13.80 -5.35 -7.71
CA ALA A 15 -12.92 -4.29 -8.19
C ALA A 15 -11.63 -4.28 -7.34
N PRO A 16 -10.45 -4.09 -7.95
CA PRO A 16 -9.17 -4.16 -7.25
C PRO A 16 -9.02 -3.08 -6.16
N ALA A 17 -9.63 -1.91 -6.34
CA ALA A 17 -9.62 -0.81 -5.36
C ALA A 17 -10.66 -0.97 -4.23
N GLY A 18 -11.48 -2.02 -4.27
CA GLY A 18 -12.66 -2.20 -3.42
C GLY A 18 -13.95 -1.71 -4.08
N GLY A 19 -15.08 -2.17 -3.55
CA GLY A 19 -16.43 -1.80 -4.00
C GLY A 19 -17.09 -0.75 -3.12
N TRP A 20 -18.42 -0.77 -3.10
CA TRP A 20 -19.22 0.22 -2.36
C TRP A 20 -19.09 0.10 -0.84
N TRP A 21 -18.75 1.22 -0.17
CA TRP A 21 -18.57 1.33 1.29
C TRP A 21 -17.64 0.27 1.90
N THR A 22 -16.56 -0.05 1.18
CA THR A 22 -15.60 -1.09 1.58
C THR A 22 -14.94 -0.76 2.92
N ARG A 23 -15.16 -1.61 3.92
CA ARG A 23 -14.49 -1.54 5.23
C ARG A 23 -14.15 -2.96 5.69
N PRO A 24 -13.05 -3.55 5.19
CA PRO A 24 -12.66 -4.91 5.57
C PRO A 24 -12.34 -4.97 7.06
N SER A 25 -12.67 -6.10 7.70
CA SER A 25 -12.39 -6.32 9.13
C SER A 25 -10.90 -6.16 9.47
N ASN A 26 -10.04 -6.54 8.53
CA ASN A 26 -8.59 -6.64 8.72
C ASN A 26 -7.82 -5.44 8.12
N TRP A 27 -8.47 -4.28 7.96
CA TRP A 27 -7.86 -3.12 7.32
C TRP A 27 -6.51 -2.72 7.95
N LYS A 28 -6.37 -2.83 9.29
CA LYS A 28 -5.15 -2.47 10.01
C LYS A 28 -3.97 -3.35 9.60
N SER A 29 -4.16 -4.67 9.65
CA SER A 29 -3.11 -5.63 9.30
C SER A 29 -2.72 -5.50 7.83
N ASN A 30 -3.69 -5.35 6.93
CA ASN A 30 -3.42 -5.17 5.50
C ASN A 30 -2.61 -3.90 5.22
N THR A 31 -2.94 -2.79 5.89
CA THR A 31 -2.16 -1.55 5.80
C THR A 31 -0.75 -1.71 6.37
N ALA A 32 -0.57 -2.43 7.47
CA ALA A 32 0.75 -2.69 8.04
C ALA A 32 1.63 -3.49 7.07
N VAL A 33 1.09 -4.54 6.45
CA VAL A 33 1.82 -5.34 5.44
C VAL A 33 2.23 -4.48 4.25
N ALA A 34 1.32 -3.65 3.72
CA ALA A 34 1.62 -2.75 2.61
C ALA A 34 2.72 -1.75 2.98
N ALA A 35 2.64 -1.15 4.17
CA ALA A 35 3.64 -0.20 4.65
C ALA A 35 5.03 -0.84 4.81
N ILE A 36 5.10 -2.04 5.40
CA ILE A 36 6.36 -2.78 5.58
C ILE A 36 6.95 -3.14 4.21
N GLY A 37 6.13 -3.65 3.28
CA GLY A 37 6.58 -3.99 1.93
C GLY A 37 7.18 -2.80 1.19
N MET A 38 6.53 -1.63 1.27
CA MET A 38 7.06 -0.40 0.69
C MET A 38 8.37 0.04 1.37
N ALA A 39 8.44 0.00 2.70
CA ALA A 39 9.63 0.39 3.46
C ALA A 39 10.84 -0.50 3.16
N VAL A 40 10.64 -1.83 3.06
CA VAL A 40 11.69 -2.77 2.67
C VAL A 40 12.16 -2.50 1.25
N THR A 41 11.22 -2.33 0.31
CA THR A 41 11.57 -2.08 -1.10
C THR A 41 12.38 -0.79 -1.22
N LEU A 42 11.90 0.30 -0.62
CA LEU A 42 12.59 1.59 -0.64
C LEU A 42 13.92 1.56 0.13
N GLY A 43 13.99 0.87 1.26
CA GLY A 43 15.21 0.73 2.05
C GLY A 43 16.27 -0.17 1.42
N SER A 44 15.85 -1.11 0.55
CA SER A 44 16.75 -1.98 -0.22
C SER A 44 17.36 -1.30 -1.44
N LEU A 45 16.80 -0.16 -1.86
CA LEU A 45 17.42 0.63 -2.92
C LEU A 45 18.79 1.08 -2.39
N PRO A 46 19.87 0.88 -3.16
CA PRO A 46 21.16 1.45 -2.80
C PRO A 46 20.95 2.95 -2.67
N THR A 47 21.04 3.45 -1.45
CA THR A 47 21.02 4.88 -1.18
C THR A 47 22.15 5.49 -2.04
N THR A 48 21.95 6.69 -2.56
CA THR A 48 22.91 7.30 -3.52
C THR A 48 24.35 7.29 -3.00
N GLN A 49 24.53 7.40 -1.68
CA GLN A 49 25.80 7.18 -0.96
C GLN A 49 26.51 5.83 -1.24
N ALA A 50 25.77 4.74 -1.44
CA ALA A 50 26.31 3.44 -1.83
C ALA A 50 26.69 3.39 -3.32
N LEU A 51 25.99 4.15 -4.17
CA LEU A 51 26.37 4.31 -5.58
C LEU A 51 27.61 5.20 -5.73
N ASP A 52 27.72 6.26 -4.92
CA ASP A 52 28.87 7.16 -4.88
C ASP A 52 30.14 6.42 -4.42
N SER A 53 30.01 5.51 -3.45
CA SER A 53 31.10 4.64 -2.97
C SER A 53 31.54 3.59 -4.00
N LEU A 54 30.67 3.23 -4.95
CA LEU A 54 30.98 2.32 -6.05
C LEU A 54 31.54 3.06 -7.28
N TYR A 55 31.26 4.36 -7.42
CA TYR A 55 31.73 5.20 -8.52
C TYR A 55 33.07 5.91 -8.21
N VAL A 56 33.27 6.32 -6.96
CA VAL A 56 34.51 6.94 -6.47
C VAL A 56 35.32 5.88 -5.72
N GLY A 57 35.92 4.95 -6.48
CA GLY A 57 36.86 3.98 -5.94
C GLY A 57 38.30 4.52 -5.98
N ASN A 58 38.89 4.72 -4.79
CA ASN A 58 40.22 5.31 -4.45
C ASN A 58 40.27 6.84 -4.35
#